data_AF-A0A936AZY4-F1
#
_entry.id   AF-A0A936AZY4-F1
#
_cell.length_a   1.000
_cell.length_b   1.000
_cell.length_c   1.000
_cell.angle_alpha   90.00
_cell.angle_beta   90.00
_cell.angle_gamma   90.00
#
_symmetry.space_group_name_H-M   'P 1'
#
loop_
_entity.id
_entity.type
_entity.pdbx_description
1 polymer ?
#
loop_
_entity_poly.entity_id
_entity_poly.type
_entity_poly.pdbx_seq_one_letter_code
_entity_poly.pdbx_strand_id
1 'polypeptide(L)'
;MPSLTPIPPTPTPTGGSICINAFGDTNANGLHETNEGYMAGIRFTIAQGGGIVSEGVSPGTATPVCFEGLPTGAYQVASNSARTLEMTTVGNITINGRGKTIGIEFGSRVKQAAPATEVATQPTATATVAAGATAVPGEGALQPTETASSAGLGVWGLVGLGVIGLAVVLLMVLLAVVVMQQRKA
;
A
#
# COMPACT_ATOMS: atom_id res chain seq x y z
N MET A 1 16.61 71.32 4.35
CA MET A 1 16.31 70.16 3.49
C MET A 1 15.35 69.25 4.25
N PRO A 2 14.24 68.77 3.66
CA PRO A 2 13.38 67.83 4.35
C PRO A 2 14.14 66.50 4.56
N SER A 3 14.11 66.00 5.79
CA SER A 3 14.69 64.71 6.16
C SER A 3 13.76 63.60 5.68
N LEU A 4 14.26 62.70 4.83
CA LEU A 4 13.52 61.51 4.41
C LEU A 4 13.54 60.51 5.57
N THR A 5 12.38 60.24 6.15
CA THR A 5 12.23 59.17 7.14
C THR A 5 12.37 57.82 6.41
N PRO A 6 13.25 56.90 6.88
CA PRO A 6 13.34 55.57 6.29
C PRO A 6 12.01 54.83 6.47
N ILE A 7 11.53 54.23 5.39
CA ILE A 7 10.31 53.43 5.38
C ILE A 7 10.63 52.12 6.12
N PRO A 8 9.84 51.71 7.13
CA PRO A 8 10.02 50.41 7.76
C PRO A 8 9.86 49.28 6.71
N PRO A 9 10.60 48.17 6.82
CA PRO A 9 10.43 47.05 5.91
C PRO A 9 8.99 46.54 5.97
N THR A 10 8.37 46.34 4.81
CA THR A 10 7.07 45.66 4.71
C THR A 10 7.20 44.27 5.33
N PRO A 11 6.30 43.85 6.23
CA PRO A 11 6.34 42.48 6.75
C PRO A 11 6.26 41.50 5.57
N THR A 12 7.25 40.62 5.45
CA THR A 12 7.19 39.47 4.55
C THR A 12 5.90 38.71 4.84
N PRO A 13 5.08 38.35 3.85
CA PRO A 13 3.85 37.62 4.10
C PRO A 13 4.19 36.37 4.92
N THR A 14 3.57 36.26 6.10
CA THR A 14 3.64 35.06 6.94
C THR A 14 3.15 33.89 6.09
N GLY A 15 4.08 33.06 5.63
CA GLY A 15 3.75 31.88 4.84
C GLY A 15 2.83 30.93 5.61
N GLY A 16 2.21 30.00 4.91
CA GLY A 16 1.44 28.94 5.54
C GLY A 16 2.33 27.88 6.16
N SER A 17 1.69 26.89 6.77
CA SER A 17 2.40 25.76 7.37
C SER A 17 1.75 24.45 6.94
N ILE A 18 2.56 23.41 6.77
CA ILE A 18 2.07 22.04 6.58
C ILE A 18 2.60 21.22 7.74
N CYS A 19 1.70 20.65 8.54
CA CYS A 19 2.03 19.76 9.65
C CYS A 19 1.66 18.33 9.28
N ILE A 20 2.64 17.43 9.29
CA ILE A 20 2.49 16.05 8.82
C ILE A 20 2.76 15.08 9.96
N ASN A 21 1.90 14.06 10.11
CA ASN A 21 2.15 12.92 10.99
C ASN A 21 1.84 11.58 10.29
N ALA A 22 2.17 10.48 10.95
CA ALA A 22 1.85 9.14 10.51
C ALA A 22 1.28 8.30 11.66
N PHE A 23 0.28 7.47 11.35
CA PHE A 23 -0.38 6.59 12.30
C PHE A 23 -0.40 5.15 11.81
N GLY A 24 -0.51 4.23 12.77
CA GLY A 24 -0.57 2.80 12.55
C GLY A 24 -2.01 2.37 12.36
N ASP A 25 -2.38 2.15 11.11
CA ASP A 25 -3.75 1.78 10.71
C ASP A 25 -3.91 0.26 10.73
N THR A 26 -4.13 -0.28 11.92
CA THR A 26 -4.10 -1.73 12.14
C THR A 26 -5.29 -2.45 11.51
N ASN A 27 -6.42 -1.76 11.38
CA ASN A 27 -7.64 -2.30 10.78
C ASN A 27 -7.74 -2.02 9.27
N ALA A 28 -6.83 -1.19 8.73
CA ALA A 28 -6.68 -0.81 7.33
C ALA A 28 -7.88 -0.05 6.73
N ASN A 29 -8.55 0.79 7.52
CA ASN A 29 -9.70 1.55 7.07
C ASN A 29 -9.37 2.97 6.58
N GLY A 30 -8.11 3.40 6.73
CA GLY A 30 -7.60 4.70 6.30
C GLY A 30 -7.94 5.86 7.24
N LEU A 31 -8.54 5.60 8.41
CA LEU A 31 -8.91 6.59 9.40
C LEU A 31 -8.05 6.40 10.64
N HIS A 32 -7.65 7.51 11.26
CA HIS A 32 -6.89 7.45 12.50
C HIS A 32 -7.85 7.34 13.69
N GLU A 33 -7.94 6.16 14.31
CA GLU A 33 -8.76 5.98 15.52
C GLU A 33 -8.01 6.24 16.83
N THR A 34 -8.76 6.49 17.91
CA THR A 34 -8.19 6.72 19.25
C THR A 34 -7.41 5.51 19.81
N ASN A 35 -7.70 4.30 19.34
CA ASN A 35 -6.95 3.09 19.71
C ASN A 35 -5.72 2.84 18.84
N GLU A 36 -5.45 3.70 17.87
CA GLU A 36 -4.30 3.59 16.99
C GLU A 36 -3.17 4.52 17.44
N GLY A 37 -1.95 4.06 17.24
CA GLY A 37 -0.74 4.77 17.67
C GLY A 37 -0.07 5.51 16.52
N TYR A 38 0.81 6.44 16.85
CA TYR A 38 1.65 7.12 15.87
C TYR A 38 2.85 6.25 15.45
N MET A 39 3.25 6.33 14.19
CA MET A 39 4.40 5.60 13.65
C MET A 39 5.63 6.50 13.54
N ALA A 40 6.77 6.04 14.04
CA ALA A 40 8.05 6.72 13.84
C ALA A 40 8.72 6.27 12.53
N GLY A 41 9.57 7.13 11.98
CA GLY A 41 10.45 6.75 10.86
C GLY A 41 9.81 6.81 9.48
N ILE A 42 8.60 7.36 9.35
CA ILE A 42 7.93 7.55 8.05
C ILE A 42 8.46 8.84 7.42
N ARG A 43 8.98 8.75 6.20
CA ARG A 43 9.62 9.89 5.52
C ARG A 43 8.62 10.67 4.69
N PHE A 44 8.56 11.98 4.90
CA PHE A 44 7.70 12.89 4.14
C PHE A 44 8.51 13.75 3.17
N THR A 45 7.92 14.07 2.04
CA THR A 45 8.46 15.01 1.05
C THR A 45 7.40 16.01 0.65
N ILE A 46 7.76 17.28 0.65
CA ILE A 46 6.94 18.37 0.11
C ILE A 46 7.63 18.90 -1.15
N ALA A 47 6.92 18.92 -2.26
CA ALA A 47 7.42 19.39 -3.54
C ALA A 47 6.54 20.50 -4.12
N GLN A 48 7.16 21.45 -4.81
CA GLN A 48 6.51 22.55 -5.52
C GLN A 48 7.31 22.86 -6.80
N GLY A 49 6.63 23.16 -7.91
CA GLY A 49 7.31 23.54 -9.15
C GLY A 49 8.23 22.46 -9.73
N GLY A 50 8.02 21.19 -9.40
CA GLY A 50 8.84 20.06 -9.86
C GLY A 50 10.06 19.74 -8.98
N GLY A 51 10.31 20.50 -7.92
CA GLY A 51 11.41 20.27 -6.97
C GLY A 51 10.92 19.98 -5.55
N ILE A 52 11.72 19.25 -4.78
CA ILE A 52 11.49 19.06 -3.34
C ILE A 52 11.89 20.35 -2.63
N VAL A 53 10.97 20.90 -1.82
CA VAL A 53 11.19 22.12 -1.03
C VAL A 53 11.40 21.83 0.45
N SER A 54 10.93 20.67 0.94
CA SER A 54 11.11 20.25 2.33
C SER A 54 10.95 18.74 2.49
N GLU A 55 11.59 18.18 3.51
CA GLU A 55 11.52 16.77 3.86
C GLU A 55 11.52 16.60 5.39
N GLY A 56 10.90 15.54 5.89
CA GLY A 56 10.88 15.25 7.33
C GLY A 56 10.63 13.78 7.62
N VAL A 57 10.66 13.44 8.90
CA VAL A 57 10.45 12.07 9.38
C VAL A 57 9.53 12.09 10.58
N SER A 58 8.51 11.23 10.60
CA SER A 58 7.57 11.16 11.72
C SER A 58 8.26 10.75 13.03
N PRO A 59 7.91 11.40 14.17
CA PRO A 59 8.53 11.10 15.45
C PRO A 59 7.91 9.89 16.17
N GLY A 60 6.76 9.39 15.71
CA GLY A 60 6.01 8.34 16.40
C GLY A 60 5.31 8.82 17.67
N THR A 61 4.95 10.11 17.71
CA THR A 61 4.20 10.72 18.80
C THR A 61 3.08 11.58 18.23
N ALA A 62 2.17 12.07 19.08
CA ALA A 62 1.09 12.95 18.65
C ALA A 62 1.55 14.30 18.08
N THR A 63 2.81 14.69 18.33
CA THR A 63 3.37 15.92 17.80
C THR A 63 3.74 15.74 16.32
N PRO A 64 3.09 16.46 15.38
CA PRO A 64 3.43 16.40 13.96
C PRO A 64 4.75 17.12 13.65
N VAL A 65 5.32 16.82 12.49
CA VAL A 65 6.41 17.62 11.91
C VAL A 65 5.81 18.77 11.11
N CYS A 66 6.07 20.02 11.52
CA CYS A 66 5.54 21.21 10.86
C CYS A 66 6.61 21.92 10.01
N PHE A 67 6.22 22.25 8.78
CA PHE A 67 7.00 23.00 7.80
C PHE A 67 6.38 24.39 7.67
N GLU A 68 7.06 25.39 8.24
CA GLU A 68 6.58 26.77 8.36
C GLU A 68 7.07 27.64 7.19
N GLY A 69 6.43 28.80 7.00
CA GLY A 69 6.90 29.82 6.06
C GLY A 69 6.72 29.44 4.58
N LEU A 70 5.84 28.49 4.28
CA LEU A 70 5.57 28.04 2.92
C LEU A 70 4.79 29.11 2.14
N PRO A 71 5.30 29.59 0.99
CA PRO A 71 4.57 30.52 0.15
C PRO A 71 3.19 30.00 -0.27
N THR A 72 2.27 30.89 -0.61
CA THR A 72 1.00 30.46 -1.20
C THR A 72 1.24 29.74 -2.53
N GLY A 73 0.64 28.57 -2.72
CA GLY A 73 0.83 27.76 -3.92
C GLY A 73 0.36 26.32 -3.78
N ALA A 74 0.44 25.57 -4.88
CA ALA A 74 0.15 24.15 -4.90
C ALA A 74 1.37 23.33 -4.49
N TYR A 75 1.21 22.45 -3.51
CA TYR A 75 2.23 21.54 -3.00
C TYR A 75 1.82 20.10 -3.23
N GLN A 76 2.78 19.27 -3.60
CA GLN A 76 2.66 17.82 -3.55
C GLN A 76 3.29 17.33 -2.26
N VAL A 77 2.49 16.74 -1.39
CA VAL A 77 2.94 16.13 -0.14
C VAL A 77 2.87 14.63 -0.31
N ALA A 78 3.98 13.94 -0.08
CA ALA A 78 4.05 12.48 -0.18
C ALA A 78 4.66 11.84 1.06
N SER A 79 4.12 10.68 1.41
CA SER A 79 4.65 9.77 2.42
C SER A 79 5.38 8.62 1.73
N ASN A 80 6.59 8.34 2.21
CA ASN A 80 7.42 7.25 1.74
C ASN A 80 7.56 6.24 2.89
N SER A 81 6.69 5.22 2.87
CA SER A 81 6.73 4.13 3.85
C SER A 81 7.83 3.12 3.52
N ALA A 82 8.42 2.52 4.56
CA ALA A 82 9.42 1.47 4.39
C ALA A 82 8.84 0.23 3.68
N ARG A 83 9.68 -0.63 3.09
CA ARG A 83 9.23 -1.83 2.35
C ARG A 83 8.37 -2.79 3.18
N THR A 84 8.56 -2.80 4.49
CA THR A 84 7.83 -3.61 5.48
C THR A 84 6.44 -3.07 5.80
N LEU A 85 6.10 -1.88 5.30
CA LEU A 85 4.84 -1.19 5.55
C LEU A 85 4.00 -1.15 4.27
N GLU A 86 2.69 -1.26 4.45
CA GLU A 86 1.67 -1.03 3.44
C GLU A 86 0.91 0.24 3.80
N MET A 87 0.83 1.17 2.85
CA MET A 87 0.02 2.37 3.04
C MET A 87 -1.47 2.03 2.98
N THR A 88 -2.23 2.59 3.90
CA THR A 88 -3.68 2.42 3.98
C THR A 88 -4.42 3.72 3.63
N THR A 89 -3.72 4.85 3.63
CA THR A 89 -4.16 6.11 3.03
C THR A 89 -3.45 6.36 1.70
N VAL A 90 -3.83 7.45 1.02
CA VAL A 90 -3.16 7.88 -0.21
C VAL A 90 -1.68 8.22 0.06
N GLY A 91 -0.79 7.76 -0.81
CA GLY A 91 0.66 8.00 -0.72
C GLY A 91 1.10 9.43 -0.98
N ASN A 92 0.29 10.17 -1.73
CA ASN A 92 0.57 11.53 -2.15
C ASN A 92 -0.73 12.32 -2.28
N ILE A 93 -0.66 13.61 -1.95
CA ILE A 93 -1.79 14.53 -2.04
C ILE A 93 -1.31 15.89 -2.55
N THR A 94 -2.13 16.51 -3.40
CA THR A 94 -1.94 17.90 -3.81
C THR A 94 -2.77 18.81 -2.92
N ILE A 95 -2.13 19.81 -2.30
CA ILE A 95 -2.82 20.82 -1.49
C ILE A 95 -2.47 22.22 -1.97
N ASN A 96 -3.39 23.17 -1.83
CA ASN A 96 -3.10 24.59 -2.03
C ASN A 96 -2.84 25.26 -0.69
N GLY A 97 -1.58 25.54 -0.39
CA GLY A 97 -1.19 26.39 0.73
C GLY A 97 -1.70 27.81 0.47
N ARG A 98 -2.51 28.36 1.39
CA ARG A 98 -3.10 29.71 1.29
C ARG A 98 -2.74 30.56 2.50
N GLY A 99 -1.48 30.48 2.96
CA GLY A 99 -1.06 31.17 4.18
C GLY A 99 -1.70 30.62 5.47
N LYS A 100 -2.18 29.37 5.45
CA LYS A 100 -2.81 28.69 6.59
C LYS A 100 -2.01 27.45 6.99
N THR A 101 -2.18 27.01 8.23
CA THR A 101 -1.71 25.71 8.71
C THR A 101 -2.64 24.61 8.20
N ILE A 102 -2.07 23.60 7.56
CA ILE A 102 -2.77 22.42 7.06
C ILE A 102 -2.20 21.19 7.76
N GLY A 103 -3.05 20.41 8.43
CA GLY A 103 -2.70 19.13 9.02
C GLY A 103 -2.93 17.98 8.03
N ILE A 104 -1.98 17.05 7.95
CA ILE A 104 -2.06 15.86 7.10
C ILE A 104 -1.57 14.66 7.92
N GLU A 105 -2.29 13.55 7.84
CA GLU A 105 -1.89 12.28 8.47
C GLU A 105 -1.87 11.16 7.43
N PHE A 106 -0.85 10.32 7.49
CA PHE A 106 -0.69 9.15 6.62
C PHE A 106 -0.78 7.85 7.41
N GLY A 107 -1.72 6.98 7.02
CA GLY A 107 -1.93 5.68 7.63
C GLY A 107 -1.06 4.61 6.97
N SER A 108 -0.50 3.72 7.78
CA SER A 108 0.17 2.53 7.29
C SER A 108 -0.01 1.36 8.26
N ARG A 109 0.05 0.14 7.73
CA ARG A 109 0.11 -1.09 8.52
C ARG A 109 1.38 -1.86 8.21
N VAL A 110 1.80 -2.72 9.15
CA VAL A 110 2.83 -3.71 8.85
C VAL A 110 2.31 -4.68 7.81
N LYS A 111 3.13 -4.97 6.78
CA LYS A 111 2.79 -6.04 5.84
C LYS A 111 2.75 -7.35 6.60
N GLN A 112 1.66 -8.09 6.43
CA GLN A 112 1.62 -9.48 6.85
C GLN A 112 2.72 -10.21 6.05
N ALA A 113 3.69 -10.81 6.74
CA ALA A 113 4.56 -11.76 6.09
C ALA A 113 3.67 -12.84 5.49
N ALA A 114 3.90 -13.19 4.21
CA ALA A 114 3.29 -14.40 3.66
C ALA A 114 3.59 -15.53 4.65
N PRO A 115 2.60 -16.37 5.02
CA PRO A 115 2.89 -17.51 5.87
C PRO A 115 4.04 -18.27 5.21
N ALA A 116 5.14 -18.43 5.94
CA ALA A 116 6.17 -19.34 5.51
C ALA A 116 5.44 -20.68 5.30
N THR A 117 5.42 -21.18 4.07
CA THR A 117 5.15 -22.58 3.84
C THR A 117 6.07 -23.31 4.80
N GLU A 118 5.50 -23.96 5.83
CA GLU A 118 6.26 -24.82 6.71
C GLU A 118 7.05 -25.75 5.81
N VAL A 119 8.38 -25.58 5.81
CA VAL A 119 9.28 -26.58 5.25
C VAL A 119 9.04 -27.80 6.11
N ALA A 120 8.25 -28.73 5.58
CA ALA A 120 8.05 -30.04 6.17
C ALA A 120 9.41 -30.57 6.61
N THR A 121 9.51 -30.92 7.89
CA THR A 121 10.65 -31.62 8.48
C THR A 121 10.88 -32.92 7.71
N GLN A 122 11.69 -32.86 6.67
CA GLN A 122 12.21 -34.04 6.00
C GLN A 122 13.21 -34.68 6.97
N PRO A 123 12.98 -35.94 7.39
CA PRO A 123 13.88 -36.59 8.34
C PRO A 123 15.27 -36.76 7.72
N THR A 124 16.28 -36.42 8.52
CA THR A 124 17.69 -36.69 8.29
C THR A 124 17.91 -38.13 7.84
N ALA A 125 18.19 -38.32 6.54
CA ALA A 125 18.75 -39.56 6.04
C ALA A 125 20.27 -39.51 6.23
N THR A 126 20.77 -40.28 7.20
CA THR A 126 22.19 -40.60 7.37
C THR A 126 22.69 -41.31 6.11
N ALA A 127 23.54 -40.65 5.33
CA ALA A 127 24.23 -41.27 4.21
C ALA A 127 25.41 -42.11 4.71
N THR A 128 25.22 -43.44 4.77
CA THR A 128 26.32 -44.40 4.85
C THR A 128 26.85 -44.67 3.44
N VAL A 129 28.14 -44.39 3.24
CA VAL A 129 28.87 -44.66 2.00
C VAL A 129 29.23 -46.15 1.94
N ALA A 130 28.87 -46.83 0.85
CA ALA A 130 29.55 -48.05 0.43
C ALA A 130 29.48 -48.19 -1.10
N ALA A 131 30.65 -48.33 -1.71
CA ALA A 131 30.89 -48.42 -3.14
C ALA A 131 30.66 -49.83 -3.69
N GLY A 132 30.36 -49.92 -4.99
CA GLY A 132 30.87 -51.01 -5.84
C GLY A 132 29.89 -51.69 -6.81
N ALA A 133 30.28 -51.65 -8.08
CA ALA A 133 30.07 -52.65 -9.14
C ALA A 133 28.88 -52.55 -10.14
N THR A 134 29.24 -52.02 -11.32
CA THR A 134 29.16 -52.68 -12.66
C THR A 134 27.81 -52.81 -13.41
N ALA A 135 27.79 -52.19 -14.60
CA ALA A 135 26.83 -52.35 -15.72
C ALA A 135 26.79 -53.80 -16.27
N VAL A 136 25.87 -54.29 -17.13
CA VAL A 136 25.33 -53.84 -18.43
C VAL A 136 24.02 -54.66 -18.79
N PRO A 137 23.46 -54.77 -20.04
CA PRO A 137 22.09 -54.33 -20.43
C PRO A 137 21.16 -55.45 -20.98
N GLY A 138 19.96 -55.06 -21.48
CA GLY A 138 19.09 -55.87 -22.37
C GLY A 138 17.61 -55.51 -22.18
N GLU A 139 16.97 -54.64 -22.97
CA GLU A 139 16.41 -54.80 -24.34
C GLU A 139 15.16 -55.69 -24.45
N GLY A 140 14.07 -55.14 -25.01
CA GLY A 140 12.88 -55.86 -25.49
C GLY A 140 11.55 -55.34 -24.89
N ALA A 141 11.10 -54.13 -25.26
CA ALA A 141 10.14 -53.88 -26.34
C ALA A 141 8.65 -54.13 -25.97
N LEU A 142 7.83 -53.09 -26.09
CA LEU A 142 6.60 -53.03 -26.92
C LEU A 142 5.93 -51.65 -26.72
N GLN A 143 5.75 -50.90 -27.81
CA GLN A 143 4.79 -49.80 -27.91
C GLN A 143 3.36 -50.38 -27.98
N PRO A 144 2.33 -49.61 -27.59
CA PRO A 144 1.57 -48.90 -28.62
C PRO A 144 1.21 -47.45 -28.27
N THR A 145 1.11 -46.68 -29.34
CA THR A 145 0.31 -45.46 -29.56
C THR A 145 -0.99 -45.43 -28.76
N GLU A 146 -1.41 -44.25 -28.27
CA GLU A 146 -2.76 -43.66 -28.43
C GLU A 146 -2.83 -42.29 -27.69
N THR A 147 -3.21 -41.30 -28.47
CA THR A 147 -3.82 -40.00 -28.18
C THR A 147 -4.59 -39.89 -26.85
N ALA A 148 -4.34 -38.83 -26.06
CA ALA A 148 -5.40 -37.94 -25.56
C ALA A 148 -4.84 -36.83 -24.65
N SER A 149 -5.11 -35.60 -25.06
CA SER A 149 -5.17 -34.44 -24.18
C SER A 149 -6.12 -34.73 -23.02
N SER A 150 -5.65 -34.66 -21.78
CA SER A 150 -6.54 -34.45 -20.65
C SER A 150 -5.91 -33.45 -19.70
N ALA A 151 -6.44 -32.23 -19.78
CA ALA A 151 -6.40 -31.30 -18.68
C ALA A 151 -6.93 -32.02 -17.44
N GLY A 152 -6.01 -32.38 -16.54
CA GLY A 152 -6.31 -32.99 -15.26
C GLY A 152 -7.04 -32.00 -14.36
N LEU A 153 -8.35 -31.94 -14.52
CA LEU A 153 -9.28 -31.38 -13.56
C LEU A 153 -9.14 -32.16 -12.26
N GLY A 154 -8.38 -31.62 -11.31
CA GLY A 154 -8.33 -32.09 -9.94
C GLY A 154 -9.71 -31.96 -9.29
N VAL A 155 -10.16 -33.06 -8.69
CA VAL A 155 -11.48 -33.30 -8.06
C VAL A 155 -11.66 -32.51 -6.75
N TRP A 156 -11.45 -31.19 -6.79
CA TRP A 156 -11.78 -30.25 -5.68
C TRP A 156 -12.36 -28.91 -6.19
N GLY A 157 -12.62 -28.78 -7.49
CA GLY A 157 -13.02 -27.52 -8.12
C GLY A 157 -14.52 -27.20 -8.20
N LEU A 158 -15.40 -27.81 -7.38
CA LEU A 158 -16.86 -27.65 -7.53
C LEU A 158 -17.64 -27.31 -6.25
N VAL A 159 -17.07 -26.53 -5.32
CA VAL A 159 -17.88 -25.90 -4.24
C VAL A 159 -17.80 -24.37 -4.25
N GLY A 160 -16.83 -23.77 -4.95
CA GLY A 160 -16.67 -22.31 -5.01
C GLY A 160 -17.55 -21.57 -6.04
N LEU A 161 -18.17 -22.26 -7.00
CA LEU A 161 -18.84 -21.58 -8.12
C LEU A 161 -20.33 -21.29 -7.90
N GLY A 162 -20.99 -22.01 -6.99
CA GLY A 162 -22.42 -21.82 -6.70
C GLY A 162 -22.70 -20.51 -5.96
N VAL A 163 -21.85 -20.16 -4.98
CA VAL A 163 -22.05 -18.96 -4.14
C VAL A 163 -21.70 -17.68 -4.89
N ILE A 164 -20.63 -17.72 -5.70
CA ILE A 164 -20.20 -16.57 -6.52
C ILE A 164 -21.21 -16.32 -7.65
N GLY A 165 -21.71 -17.39 -8.29
CA GLY A 165 -22.76 -17.26 -9.31
C GLY A 165 -24.05 -16.63 -8.76
N LEU A 166 -24.51 -17.08 -7.58
CA LEU A 166 -25.70 -16.51 -6.93
C LEU A 166 -25.50 -15.03 -6.57
N ALA A 167 -24.35 -14.66 -6.00
CA ALA A 167 -24.06 -13.29 -5.61
C ALA A 167 -24.03 -12.33 -6.83
N VAL A 168 -23.45 -12.77 -7.95
CA VAL A 168 -23.41 -11.97 -9.19
C VAL A 168 -24.81 -11.82 -9.80
N VAL A 169 -25.63 -12.87 -9.79
CA VAL A 169 -27.02 -12.82 -10.28
C VAL A 169 -27.87 -11.89 -9.40
N LEU A 170 -27.74 -11.97 -8.08
CA LEU A 170 -28.45 -11.08 -7.15
C LEU A 170 -28.02 -9.61 -7.32
N LEU A 171 -26.72 -9.34 -7.50
CA LEU A 171 -26.20 -7.99 -7.77
C LEU A 171 -26.77 -7.43 -9.08
N MET A 172 -26.80 -8.24 -10.15
CA MET A 172 -27.34 -7.84 -11.45
C MET A 172 -28.83 -7.52 -11.39
N VAL A 173 -29.63 -8.33 -10.67
CA VAL A 173 -31.06 -8.08 -10.48
C VAL A 173 -31.30 -6.80 -9.68
N LEU A 174 -30.51 -6.57 -8.63
CA LEU A 174 -30.64 -5.38 -7.79
C LEU A 174 -30.30 -4.10 -8.56
N LEU A 175 -29.23 -4.12 -9.36
CA LEU A 175 -28.87 -3.01 -10.26
C LEU A 175 -29.96 -2.76 -11.31
N ALA A 176 -30.53 -3.81 -11.92
CA ALA A 176 -31.60 -3.67 -12.90
C ALA A 176 -32.87 -3.04 -12.30
N VAL A 177 -33.24 -3.42 -11.07
CA VAL A 177 -34.38 -2.82 -10.35
C VAL A 177 -34.12 -1.34 -10.05
N VAL A 178 -32.94 -0.99 -9.55
CA VAL A 178 -32.58 0.42 -9.29
C VAL A 178 -32.65 1.24 -10.57
N VAL A 179 -32.08 0.75 -11.68
CA VAL A 179 -32.14 1.44 -12.98
C VAL A 179 -33.59 1.58 -13.47
N MET A 180 -34.44 0.57 -13.29
CA MET A 180 -35.86 0.68 -13.67
C MET A 180 -36.63 1.68 -12.79
N GLN A 181 -36.30 1.82 -11.51
CA GLN A 181 -36.90 2.81 -10.62
C GLN A 181 -36.46 4.24 -10.98
N GLN A 182 -35.17 4.43 -11.30
CA GLN A 182 -34.64 5.72 -11.76
C GLN A 182 -35.23 6.17 -13.10
N ARG A 183 -35.74 5.24 -13.92
CA ARG A 183 -36.38 5.54 -15.21
C ARG A 183 -37.89 5.80 -15.10
N LYS A 184 -38.49 5.51 -13.94
CA LYS A 184 -39.93 5.71 -13.66
C LYS A 184 -40.22 6.92 -12.77
N ALA A 185 -39.18 7.54 -12.20
CA ALA A 185 -39.22 8.86 -11.57
C ALA A 185 -38.91 9.94 -12.60
#